data_AF-A0A0P7ZSN9-F1
#
_entry.id   AF-A0A0P7ZSN9-F1
#
_cell.length_a   1.000
_cell.length_b   1.000
_cell.length_c   1.000
_cell.angle_alpha   90.00
_cell.angle_beta   90.00
_cell.angle_gamma   90.00
#
_symmetry.space_group_name_H-M   'P 1'
#
loop_
_entity.id
_entity.type
_entity.pdbx_description
1 polymer ?
#
loop_
_entity_poly.entity_id
_entity_poly.type
_entity_poly.pdbx_seq_one_letter_code
_entity_poly.pdbx_strand_id
1 'polypeptide(L)'
;MTTENTDPREPNEPGTEHINPGDKKMSPDASVEEKSKKVAVAYEDVLGNPIEVPTYFEVEGEDGEKKALHHVEDAEEISDVIREARVNEAGERTWR
;
A
#
# COMPACT_ATOMS: atom_id res chain seq x y z
N MET A 1 -20.32 -2.54 -21.08
CA MET A 1 -19.81 -2.50 -19.70
C MET A 1 -18.32 -2.72 -19.81
N THR A 2 -17.51 -1.67 -19.75
CA THR A 2 -16.05 -1.81 -19.63
C THR A 2 -15.79 -2.36 -18.24
N THR A 3 -15.38 -3.62 -18.15
CA THR A 3 -14.89 -4.19 -16.90
C THR A 3 -13.61 -3.44 -16.55
N GLU A 4 -13.61 -2.69 -15.45
CA GLU A 4 -12.38 -2.03 -14.98
C GLU A 4 -11.32 -3.11 -14.74
N ASN A 5 -10.19 -3.00 -15.45
CA ASN A 5 -9.06 -3.85 -15.16
C ASN A 5 -8.55 -3.48 -13.75
N THR A 6 -8.43 -4.50 -12.90
CA THR A 6 -7.88 -4.39 -11.54
C THR A 6 -6.79 -5.43 -11.29
N ASP A 7 -6.40 -6.21 -12.31
CA ASP A 7 -5.36 -7.23 -12.19
C ASP A 7 -3.99 -6.55 -12.07
N PRO A 8 -3.23 -6.74 -10.97
CA PRO A 8 -1.92 -6.14 -10.78
C PRO A 8 -0.83 -6.67 -11.73
N ARG A 9 -1.12 -7.71 -12.52
CA ARG A 9 -0.21 -8.28 -13.53
C ARG A 9 -0.43 -7.68 -14.92
N GLU A 10 -1.57 -7.03 -15.14
CA GLU A 10 -1.92 -6.48 -16.44
C GLU A 10 -1.73 -4.95 -16.44
N PRO A 11 -1.08 -4.38 -17.46
CA PRO A 11 -1.03 -2.94 -17.61
C PRO A 11 -2.36 -2.39 -18.15
N ASN A 12 -2.60 -1.09 -17.92
CA ASN A 12 -3.67 -0.38 -18.62
C ASN A 12 -3.43 -0.36 -20.13
N GLU A 13 -4.51 -0.15 -20.88
CA GLU A 13 -4.41 0.21 -22.28
C GLU A 13 -3.54 1.48 -22.45
N PRO A 14 -2.58 1.51 -23.39
CA PRO A 14 -1.72 2.66 -23.58
C PRO A 14 -2.54 3.95 -23.83
N GLY A 15 -2.31 4.96 -23.01
CA GLY A 15 -2.94 6.28 -23.14
C GLY A 15 -4.28 6.45 -22.41
N THR A 16 -4.71 5.48 -21.60
CA THR A 16 -5.95 5.60 -20.82
C THR A 16 -5.73 6.10 -19.39
N GLU A 17 -4.85 5.43 -18.63
CA GLU A 17 -4.61 5.72 -17.21
C GLU A 17 -3.12 5.62 -16.87
N HIS A 18 -2.65 6.50 -15.97
CA HIS A 18 -1.27 6.51 -15.49
C HIS A 18 -1.08 5.72 -14.17
N ILE A 19 -2.18 5.33 -13.52
CA ILE A 19 -2.17 4.54 -12.27
C ILE A 19 -2.34 3.08 -12.63
N ASN A 20 -1.51 2.19 -12.06
CA ASN A 20 -1.61 0.75 -12.33
C ASN A 20 -3.00 0.20 -11.93
N PRO A 21 -3.57 -0.78 -12.65
CA PRO A 21 -4.86 -1.39 -12.30
C PRO A 21 -4.96 -1.85 -10.84
N GLY A 22 -3.94 -2.53 -10.35
CA GLY A 22 -3.85 -3.00 -8.97
C GLY A 22 -3.71 -1.88 -7.94
N ASP A 23 -3.28 -0.69 -8.36
CA ASP A 23 -3.04 0.46 -7.48
C ASP A 23 -4.26 1.39 -7.34
N LYS A 24 -5.39 1.02 -7.96
CA LYS A 24 -6.65 1.75 -7.76
C LYS A 24 -7.13 1.62 -6.31
N LYS A 25 -7.53 2.74 -5.69
CA LYS A 25 -8.00 2.75 -4.30
C LYS A 25 -9.15 1.76 -4.07
N MET A 26 -9.08 1.00 -2.98
CA MET A 26 -10.25 0.29 -2.45
C MET A 26 -11.28 1.26 -1.90
N SER A 27 -12.52 0.78 -1.75
CA SER A 27 -13.57 1.53 -1.05
C SER A 27 -13.06 2.02 0.32
N PRO A 28 -13.41 3.24 0.75
CA PRO A 28 -13.10 3.71 2.10
C PRO A 28 -13.63 2.76 3.18
N ASP A 29 -14.76 2.09 2.91
CA ASP A 29 -15.42 1.14 3.83
C ASP A 29 -14.70 -0.22 3.96
N ALA A 30 -13.70 -0.51 3.12
CA ALA A 30 -12.96 -1.77 3.20
C ALA A 30 -12.15 -1.85 4.50
N SER A 31 -12.14 -3.03 5.11
CA SER A 31 -11.41 -3.30 6.35
C SER A 31 -9.89 -3.22 6.14
N VAL A 32 -9.14 -3.05 7.24
CA VAL A 32 -7.67 -3.07 7.24
C VAL A 32 -7.14 -4.40 6.67
N GLU A 33 -7.79 -5.51 7.02
CA GLU A 33 -7.43 -6.86 6.55
C GLU A 33 -7.68 -7.08 5.04
N GLU A 34 -8.68 -6.40 4.47
CA GLU A 34 -8.92 -6.41 3.03
C GLU A 34 -7.90 -5.54 2.28
N LYS A 35 -7.62 -4.35 2.82
CA LYS A 35 -6.64 -3.42 2.25
C LYS A 35 -5.22 -4.00 2.29
N SER A 36 -4.85 -4.72 3.36
CA SER A 36 -3.51 -5.31 3.50
C SER A 36 -3.22 -6.43 2.49
N LYS A 37 -4.24 -7.06 1.92
CA LYS A 37 -4.11 -8.09 0.87
C LYS A 37 -4.04 -7.51 -0.54
N LYS A 38 -4.24 -6.20 -0.70
CA LYS A 38 -4.27 -5.59 -2.03
C LYS A 38 -2.84 -5.37 -2.56
N VAL A 39 -2.63 -5.82 -3.80
CA VAL A 39 -1.35 -5.74 -4.51
C VAL A 39 -1.47 -4.73 -5.64
N ALA A 40 -0.52 -3.79 -5.70
CA ALA A 40 -0.45 -2.74 -6.71
C ALA A 40 0.15 -3.27 -8.01
N VAL A 41 1.23 -4.06 -7.89
CA VAL A 41 1.98 -4.64 -9.01
C VAL A 41 2.41 -6.04 -8.64
N ALA A 42 2.20 -6.99 -9.55
CA ALA A 42 2.67 -8.36 -9.42
C ALA A 42 3.38 -8.79 -10.70
N TYR A 43 4.60 -9.30 -10.60
CA TYR A 43 5.36 -9.81 -11.76
C TYR A 43 6.39 -10.85 -11.33
N GLU A 44 6.98 -11.55 -12.30
CA GLU A 44 8.10 -12.46 -12.07
C GLU A 44 9.41 -11.74 -12.44
N ASP A 45 10.41 -11.80 -11.55
CA ASP A 45 11.74 -11.26 -11.85
C ASP A 45 12.45 -12.09 -12.95
N VAL A 46 13.66 -11.66 -13.34
CA VAL A 46 14.46 -12.36 -14.38
C VAL A 46 14.84 -13.80 -14.00
N LEU A 47 14.71 -14.18 -12.73
CA LEU A 47 14.96 -15.53 -12.21
C LEU A 47 13.66 -16.34 -12.02
N GLY A 48 12.49 -15.76 -12.30
CA GLY A 48 11.18 -16.40 -12.09
C GLY A 48 10.69 -16.33 -10.65
N ASN A 49 11.24 -15.46 -9.80
CA ASN A 49 10.70 -15.26 -8.45
C ASN A 49 9.48 -14.33 -8.51
N PRO A 50 8.36 -14.67 -7.85
CA PRO A 50 7.22 -13.78 -7.77
C PRO A 50 7.56 -12.57 -6.89
N ILE A 51 7.38 -11.37 -7.45
CA ILE A 51 7.51 -10.10 -6.76
C ILE A 51 6.13 -9.43 -6.71
N GLU A 52 5.70 -9.08 -5.50
CA GLU A 52 4.45 -8.38 -5.25
C GLU A 52 4.73 -7.09 -4.49
N VAL A 53 4.13 -6.00 -4.97
CA VAL A 53 4.20 -4.68 -4.33
C VAL A 53 2.84 -4.40 -3.69
N PRO A 54 2.75 -4.22 -2.36
CA PRO A 54 1.49 -3.93 -1.70
C PRO A 54 0.98 -2.53 -2.06
N THR A 55 -0.34 -2.38 -2.17
CA THR A 55 -0.98 -1.07 -2.39
C THR A 55 -1.01 -0.25 -1.09
N TYR A 56 -1.25 -0.93 0.04
CA TYR A 56 -1.38 -0.33 1.36
C TYR A 56 -0.32 -0.84 2.34
N PHE A 57 0.15 0.04 3.22
CA PHE A 57 0.96 -0.32 4.38
C PHE A 57 0.09 -0.42 5.63
N GLU A 58 0.19 -1.55 6.34
CA GLU A 58 -0.38 -1.66 7.68
C GLU A 58 0.54 -0.92 8.67
N VAL A 59 -0.01 0.08 9.34
CA VAL A 59 0.68 0.86 10.37
C VAL A 59 -0.09 0.78 11.68
N GLU A 60 0.64 0.83 12.78
CA GLU A 60 0.11 0.90 14.14
C GLU A 60 0.49 2.25 14.74
N GLY A 61 -0.50 3.04 15.17
CA GLY A 61 -0.31 4.34 15.82
C GLY A 61 -0.02 4.24 17.33
N GLU A 62 0.14 5.40 17.98
CA GLU A 62 0.48 5.50 19.41
C GLU A 62 -0.52 4.75 20.32
N ASP A 63 -1.81 4.83 20.02
CA ASP A 63 -2.89 4.19 20.78
C ASP A 63 -3.06 2.68 20.46
N GLY A 64 -2.19 2.12 19.60
CA GLY A 64 -2.32 0.75 19.09
C GLY A 64 -3.38 0.58 17.99
N GLU A 65 -3.94 1.68 17.48
CA GLU A 65 -4.87 1.65 16.34
C GLU A 65 -4.13 1.22 15.07
N LYS A 66 -4.69 0.25 14.35
CA LYS A 66 -4.17 -0.22 13.06
C LYS A 66 -4.86 0.49 11.90
N LYS A 67 -4.07 1.02 10.98
CA LYS A 67 -4.53 1.66 9.74
C LYS A 67 -3.84 1.05 8.53
N ALA A 68 -4.53 1.09 7.39
CA ALA A 68 -3.96 0.71 6.10
C ALA A 68 -3.80 1.98 5.23
N LEU A 69 -2.56 2.43 5.04
CA LEU A 69 -2.22 3.67 4.32
C LEU A 69 -1.79 3.39 2.89
N HIS A 70 -2.40 4.07 1.91
CA HIS A 70 -2.07 3.93 0.50
C HIS A 70 -0.69 4.52 0.21
N HIS A 71 0.18 3.74 -0.44
CA HIS A 71 1.59 4.12 -0.57
C HIS A 71 1.84 5.42 -1.37
N VAL A 72 0.94 5.76 -2.31
CA VAL A 72 0.96 7.04 -3.05
C VAL A 72 0.13 8.14 -2.38
N GLU A 73 -1.17 7.92 -2.16
CA GLU A 73 -2.08 8.98 -1.71
C GLU A 73 -1.83 9.43 -0.26
N ASP A 74 -1.41 8.52 0.62
CA ASP A 74 -1.27 8.78 2.06
C ASP A 74 0.20 9.02 2.46
N ALA A 75 1.03 9.48 1.53
CA ALA A 75 2.46 9.69 1.75
C ALA A 75 2.77 10.67 2.90
N GLU A 76 1.91 11.67 3.14
CA GLU A 76 2.04 12.61 4.25
C GLU A 76 1.83 11.91 5.59
N GLU A 77 0.74 11.14 5.74
CA GLU A 77 0.45 10.37 6.96
C GLU A 77 1.50 9.29 7.21
N ILE A 78 1.99 8.64 6.15
CA ILE A 78 3.14 7.71 6.26
C ILE A 78 4.37 8.43 6.82
N SER A 79 4.65 9.65 6.36
CA SER A 79 5.76 10.47 6.86
C SER A 79 5.55 10.87 8.32
N ASP A 80 4.32 11.21 8.72
CA ASP A 80 3.96 11.47 10.13
C ASP A 80 4.23 10.24 10.99
N VAL A 81 3.70 9.08 10.62
CA VAL A 81 3.89 7.81 11.34
C VAL A 81 5.37 7.48 11.49
N ILE A 82 6.19 7.65 10.44
CA ILE A 82 7.64 7.41 10.52
C ILE A 82 8.33 8.40 11.46
N ARG A 83 7.89 9.67 11.48
CA ARG A 83 8.45 10.71 12.37
C ARG A 83 8.11 10.47 13.82
N GLU A 84 6.90 9.98 14.09
CA GLU A 84 6.40 9.66 15.42
C GLU A 84 6.96 8.34 15.94
N ALA A 85 7.14 7.34 15.07
CA ALA A 85 7.70 6.03 15.40
C ALA A 85 9.22 6.01 15.54
N ARG A 86 9.86 7.15 15.87
CA ARG A 86 11.31 7.22 16.08
C ARG A 86 11.73 6.24 17.17
N VAL A 87 12.86 5.58 16.96
CA VAL A 87 13.43 4.65 17.93
C VAL A 87 14.49 5.32 18.79
N ASN A 88 14.60 4.90 20.04
CA ASN A 88 15.71 5.25 20.93
C ASN A 88 16.97 4.38 20.61
N GLU A 89 18.07 4.59 21.33
CA GLU A 89 19.31 3.82 21.15
C GLU A 89 19.16 2.32 21.45
N ALA A 90 18.14 1.93 22.22
CA ALA A 90 17.79 0.54 22.50
C ALA A 90 16.92 -0.09 21.39
N GLY A 91 16.54 0.67 20.36
CA GLY A 91 15.67 0.22 19.27
C GLY A 91 14.18 0.21 19.63
N GLU A 92 13.79 0.79 20.77
CA GLU A 92 12.40 0.86 21.19
C GLU A 92 11.72 2.07 20.55
N ARG A 93 10.48 1.89 20.09
CA ARG A 93 9.66 2.98 19.53
C ARG A 93 9.31 3.99 20.63
N THR A 94 9.56 5.25 20.37
CA THR A 94 9.23 6.38 21.24
C THR A 94 8.33 7.35 20.49
N TRP A 95 7.07 7.40 20.89
CA TRP A 95 6.11 8.40 20.44
C TRP A 95 6.36 9.75 21.14
N ARG A 96 6.09 10.89 20.48
CA ARG A 96 6.45 12.23 20.97
C ARG A 96 5.34 13.24 20.79
#